data_AF-A0A6N3DPQ9-F1
#
_entry.id   AF-A0A6N3DPQ9-F1
#
_cell.length_a   1.000
_cell.length_b   1.000
_cell.length_c   1.000
_cell.angle_alpha   90.00
_cell.angle_beta   90.00
_cell.angle_gamma   90.00
#
_symmetry.space_group_name_H-M   'P 1'
#
loop_
_entity.id
_entity.type
_entity.pdbx_description
1 polymer ?
#
loop_
_entity_poly.entity_id
_entity_poly.type
_entity_poly.pdbx_seq_one_letter_code
_entity_poly.pdbx_strand_id
1 'polypeptide(L)'
;MGRALSRYPRESWLLASKFPGYDVSNIRPDRVEAIFEEQLEKCGVDYFDFYLFHNVYERNVGPYLDPANRVLEYLLRQKEAGRIRHLGFSAHGSLAVIQRFLDAYGEYMEFGQLQLNYLDWDFQGARAKAEELNRRHIPIWVMEPLRGGRLARLSDGDAARLAALRPEESVPGWAFRFLQGVPGVTMVLSGMSSLEQLRANLDTFETDRPLSEAEKAALLDVAAGMVREQVLPCTACRYCVDHCPRHLDIPGLLALYNEHTFTGGGFIAPMAVEALPEEKRPAACIGCRSCEAVCPQQLKISEALADFARKLG
;
A
#
# COMPACT_ATOMS: atom_id res chain seq x y z
N MET A 1 -2.78 -19.39 12.63
CA MET A 1 -3.21 -18.44 13.69
C MET A 1 -4.19 -19.05 14.66
N GLY A 2 -5.41 -19.44 14.24
CA GLY A 2 -6.44 -20.03 15.12
C GLY A 2 -5.94 -21.08 16.11
N ARG A 3 -5.29 -22.15 15.61
CA ARG A 3 -4.70 -23.21 16.45
C ARG A 3 -3.65 -22.74 17.47
N ALA A 4 -2.93 -21.66 17.19
CA ALA A 4 -1.91 -21.13 18.09
C ALA A 4 -2.54 -20.29 19.20
N LEU A 5 -3.55 -19.49 18.85
CA LEU A 5 -4.25 -18.59 19.78
C LEU A 5 -5.30 -19.30 20.62
N SER A 6 -5.82 -20.47 20.20
CA SER A 6 -6.82 -21.25 20.93
C SER A 6 -6.39 -21.75 22.32
N ARG A 7 -5.10 -21.57 22.66
CA ARG A 7 -4.55 -21.90 23.98
C ARG A 7 -4.72 -20.76 25.00
N TYR A 8 -5.16 -19.59 24.55
CA TYR A 8 -5.33 -18.39 25.35
C TYR A 8 -6.80 -17.96 25.35
N PRO A 9 -7.28 -17.30 26.42
CA PRO A 9 -8.64 -16.76 26.46
C PRO A 9 -8.91 -15.82 25.26
N ARG A 10 -10.10 -15.90 24.66
CA ARG A 10 -10.44 -15.17 23.42
C ARG A 10 -10.33 -13.66 23.60
N GLU A 11 -10.68 -13.18 24.78
CA GLU A 11 -10.67 -11.78 25.19
C GLU A 11 -9.26 -11.22 25.45
N SER A 12 -8.22 -12.06 25.49
CA SER A 12 -6.85 -11.61 25.75
C SER A 12 -6.08 -11.21 24.49
N TRP A 13 -6.71 -11.25 23.31
CA TRP A 13 -6.09 -10.90 22.03
C TRP A 13 -7.11 -10.33 21.05
N LEU A 14 -6.61 -9.56 20.09
CA LEU A 14 -7.39 -8.96 19.01
C LEU A 14 -7.04 -9.62 17.68
N LEU A 15 -8.05 -9.83 16.83
CA LEU A 15 -7.88 -10.44 15.52
C LEU A 15 -8.53 -9.63 14.42
N ALA A 16 -7.74 -9.34 13.40
CA ALA A 16 -8.17 -8.71 12.17
C ALA A 16 -8.24 -9.73 11.02
N SER A 17 -9.29 -9.67 10.20
CA SER A 17 -9.37 -10.36 8.90
C SER A 17 -9.92 -9.40 7.84
N LYS A 18 -9.96 -9.83 6.59
CA LYS A 18 -10.40 -8.99 5.47
C LYS A 18 -11.22 -9.77 4.47
N PHE A 19 -12.23 -9.15 3.90
CA PHE A 19 -12.94 -9.69 2.75
C PHE A 19 -12.04 -9.58 1.50
N PRO A 20 -11.65 -10.68 0.86
CA PRO A 20 -10.60 -10.74 -0.17
C PRO A 20 -11.08 -10.26 -1.55
N GLY A 21 -11.59 -9.03 -1.64
CA GLY A 21 -12.04 -8.44 -2.91
C GLY A 21 -10.90 -7.92 -3.79
N TYR A 22 -9.63 -8.18 -3.47
CA TYR A 22 -8.54 -8.09 -4.46
C TYR A 22 -8.79 -9.06 -5.63
N ASP A 23 -9.45 -10.18 -5.37
CA ASP A 23 -10.03 -11.04 -6.39
C ASP A 23 -11.49 -10.62 -6.59
N VAL A 24 -11.73 -9.91 -7.69
CA VAL A 24 -13.06 -9.38 -8.05
C VAL A 24 -14.09 -10.50 -8.20
N SER A 25 -13.67 -11.74 -8.49
CA SER A 25 -14.60 -12.86 -8.58
C SER A 25 -15.28 -13.19 -7.25
N ASN A 26 -14.72 -12.75 -6.11
CA ASN A 26 -15.33 -12.90 -4.79
C ASN A 26 -16.45 -11.89 -4.54
N ILE A 27 -16.50 -10.78 -5.28
CA ILE A 27 -17.42 -9.66 -5.03
C ILE A 27 -18.79 -9.96 -5.64
N ARG A 28 -19.54 -10.84 -4.97
CA ARG A 28 -20.91 -11.24 -5.33
C ARG A 28 -21.66 -11.81 -4.11
N PRO A 29 -23.00 -11.81 -4.11
CA PRO A 29 -23.80 -12.12 -2.92
C PRO A 29 -23.55 -13.51 -2.32
N ASP A 30 -23.43 -14.54 -3.15
CA ASP A 30 -23.23 -15.93 -2.71
C ASP A 30 -21.85 -16.17 -2.09
N ARG A 31 -20.85 -15.36 -2.50
CA ARG A 31 -19.47 -15.52 -2.05
C ARG A 31 -19.16 -14.73 -0.79
N VAL A 32 -19.75 -13.55 -0.59
CA VAL A 32 -19.45 -12.73 0.60
C VAL A 32 -19.81 -13.44 1.90
N GLU A 33 -20.96 -14.11 1.94
CA GLU A 33 -21.41 -14.87 3.10
C GLU A 33 -20.53 -16.09 3.34
N ALA A 34 -20.36 -16.93 2.32
CA ALA A 34 -19.52 -18.13 2.39
C ALA A 34 -18.09 -17.81 2.85
N ILE A 35 -17.45 -16.77 2.30
CA ILE A 35 -16.08 -16.39 2.66
C ILE A 35 -15.98 -15.98 4.13
N PHE A 36 -16.95 -15.22 4.64
CA PHE A 36 -16.91 -14.79 6.03
C PHE A 36 -17.01 -15.98 7.00
N GLU A 37 -17.96 -16.88 6.75
CA GLU A 37 -18.13 -18.10 7.54
C GLU A 37 -16.89 -19.00 7.50
N GLU A 38 -16.34 -19.23 6.30
CA GLU A 38 -15.10 -20.00 6.13
C GLU A 38 -13.93 -19.38 6.89
N GLN A 39 -13.83 -18.06 6.93
CA GLN A 39 -12.75 -17.38 7.65
C GLN A 39 -12.89 -17.55 9.16
N LEU A 40 -14.11 -17.47 9.71
CA LEU A 40 -14.39 -17.76 11.12
C LEU A 40 -14.02 -19.21 11.46
N GLU A 41 -14.42 -20.17 10.63
CA GLU A 41 -14.07 -21.58 10.80
C GLU A 41 -12.56 -21.82 10.74
N LYS A 42 -11.88 -21.28 9.71
CA LYS A 42 -10.41 -21.39 9.55
C LYS A 42 -9.65 -20.78 10.72
N CYS A 43 -10.19 -19.71 11.30
CA CYS A 43 -9.61 -19.05 12.48
C CYS A 43 -10.04 -19.69 13.79
N GLY A 44 -11.11 -20.50 13.81
CA GLY A 44 -11.68 -21.08 15.03
C GLY A 44 -12.22 -20.01 15.98
N VAL A 45 -12.92 -19.00 15.46
CA VAL A 45 -13.47 -17.87 16.23
C VAL A 45 -14.91 -17.59 15.83
N ASP A 46 -15.67 -16.99 16.74
CA ASP A 46 -17.07 -16.60 16.47
C ASP A 46 -17.22 -15.17 15.95
N TYR A 47 -16.18 -14.35 16.12
CA TYR A 47 -16.15 -12.94 15.70
C TYR A 47 -14.73 -12.43 15.40
N PHE A 48 -14.66 -11.39 14.57
CA PHE A 48 -13.46 -10.59 14.32
C PHE A 48 -13.54 -9.25 15.08
N ASP A 49 -12.44 -8.87 15.74
CA ASP A 49 -12.32 -7.55 16.36
C ASP A 49 -12.27 -6.47 15.27
N PHE A 50 -11.54 -6.75 14.19
CA PHE A 50 -11.43 -5.86 13.04
C PHE A 50 -11.69 -6.62 11.76
N TYR A 51 -12.53 -6.06 10.89
CA TYR A 51 -12.78 -6.63 9.57
C TYR A 51 -12.67 -5.55 8.51
N LEU A 52 -12.06 -5.86 7.37
CA LEU A 52 -11.76 -4.87 6.35
C LEU A 52 -12.29 -5.25 4.98
N PHE A 53 -12.72 -4.25 4.22
CA PHE A 53 -12.68 -4.31 2.76
C PHE A 53 -11.21 -4.42 2.32
N HIS A 54 -10.80 -5.54 1.74
CA HIS A 54 -9.39 -5.74 1.37
C HIS A 54 -9.08 -4.99 0.07
N ASN A 55 -8.01 -4.20 0.11
CA ASN A 55 -7.31 -3.69 -1.05
C ASN A 55 -8.23 -2.90 -1.99
N VAL A 56 -8.83 -1.81 -1.52
CA VAL A 56 -9.55 -0.86 -2.38
C VAL A 56 -8.57 -0.33 -3.43
N TYR A 57 -8.84 -0.65 -4.70
CA TYR A 57 -8.03 -0.29 -5.86
C TYR A 57 -8.89 -0.21 -7.12
N GLU A 58 -8.24 0.14 -8.23
CA GLU A 58 -8.86 0.53 -9.50
C GLU A 58 -9.89 -0.48 -10.02
N ARG A 59 -9.65 -1.79 -9.90
CA ARG A 59 -10.58 -2.80 -10.45
C ARG A 59 -11.75 -3.13 -9.54
N ASN A 60 -11.58 -3.07 -8.22
CA ASN A 60 -12.60 -3.54 -7.29
C ASN A 60 -13.46 -2.44 -6.69
N VAL A 61 -13.06 -1.17 -6.79
CA VAL A 61 -13.87 -0.07 -6.23
C VAL A 61 -15.27 -0.02 -6.85
N GLY A 62 -15.40 -0.24 -8.17
CA GLY A 62 -16.72 -0.32 -8.81
C GLY A 62 -17.58 -1.46 -8.25
N PRO A 63 -17.11 -2.73 -8.34
CA PRO A 63 -17.79 -3.87 -7.76
C PRO A 63 -18.11 -3.75 -6.26
N TYR A 64 -17.23 -3.17 -5.44
CA TYR A 64 -17.51 -2.94 -4.02
C TYR A 64 -18.68 -1.97 -3.80
N LEU A 65 -18.76 -0.93 -4.64
CA LEU A 65 -19.79 0.10 -4.56
C LEU A 65 -21.12 -0.31 -5.21
N ASP A 66 -21.18 -1.46 -5.88
CA ASP A 66 -22.41 -1.97 -6.49
C ASP A 66 -23.27 -2.69 -5.43
N PRO A 67 -24.46 -2.16 -5.09
CA PRO A 67 -25.35 -2.77 -4.10
C PRO A 67 -25.82 -4.18 -4.51
N ALA A 68 -25.83 -4.50 -5.81
CA ALA A 68 -26.20 -5.83 -6.29
C ALA A 68 -25.24 -6.92 -5.79
N ASN A 69 -23.99 -6.56 -5.44
CA ASN A 69 -23.01 -7.49 -4.88
C ASN A 69 -23.17 -7.71 -3.37
N ARG A 70 -23.96 -6.87 -2.69
CA ARG A 70 -24.37 -7.00 -1.28
C ARG A 70 -23.22 -7.09 -0.27
N VAL A 71 -22.00 -6.69 -0.63
CA VAL A 71 -20.83 -6.78 0.26
C VAL A 71 -21.00 -5.89 1.49
N LEU A 72 -21.25 -4.59 1.30
CA LEU A 72 -21.46 -3.67 2.42
C LEU A 72 -22.66 -4.10 3.28
N GLU A 73 -23.81 -4.38 2.65
CA GLU A 73 -25.03 -4.85 3.33
C GLU A 73 -24.73 -6.05 4.26
N TYR A 74 -24.02 -7.06 3.75
CA TYR A 74 -23.68 -8.24 4.54
C TYR A 74 -22.74 -7.90 5.69
N LEU A 75 -21.66 -7.14 5.45
CA LEU A 75 -20.69 -6.78 6.50
C LEU A 75 -21.32 -5.90 7.59
N LEU A 76 -22.23 -4.99 7.25
CA LEU A 76 -22.97 -4.21 8.23
C LEU A 76 -23.88 -5.08 9.08
N ARG A 77 -24.58 -6.06 8.50
CA ARG A 77 -25.35 -7.04 9.30
C ARG A 77 -24.48 -7.85 10.25
N GLN A 78 -23.29 -8.28 9.81
CA GLN A 78 -22.37 -8.99 10.70
C GLN A 78 -21.85 -8.09 11.83
N LYS A 79 -21.70 -6.78 11.57
CA LYS A 79 -21.39 -5.79 12.61
C LYS A 79 -22.53 -5.62 13.61
N GLU A 80 -23.77 -5.48 13.15
CA GLU A 80 -24.97 -5.41 14.00
C GLU A 80 -25.13 -6.67 14.86
N ALA A 81 -24.84 -7.85 14.30
CA ALA A 81 -24.84 -9.12 15.02
C ALA A 81 -23.65 -9.29 15.99
N GLY A 82 -22.71 -8.33 16.05
CA GLY A 82 -21.53 -8.37 16.91
C GLY A 82 -20.44 -9.34 16.45
N ARG A 83 -20.54 -9.89 15.24
CA ARG A 83 -19.54 -10.80 14.62
C ARG A 83 -18.40 -10.04 13.96
N ILE A 84 -18.60 -8.76 13.69
CA ILE A 84 -17.56 -7.77 13.38
C ILE A 84 -17.65 -6.67 14.44
N ARG A 85 -16.58 -6.40 15.19
CA ARG A 85 -16.59 -5.28 16.17
C ARG A 85 -16.32 -3.95 15.49
N HIS A 86 -15.23 -3.88 14.70
CA HIS A 86 -14.84 -2.70 13.95
C HIS A 86 -14.71 -2.99 12.46
N LEU A 87 -15.32 -2.15 11.63
CA LEU A 87 -15.28 -2.25 10.16
C LEU A 87 -14.39 -1.15 9.59
N GLY A 88 -13.45 -1.53 8.73
CA GLY A 88 -12.57 -0.60 8.04
C GLY A 88 -12.29 -1.02 6.60
N PHE A 89 -11.25 -0.44 6.01
CA PHE A 89 -10.79 -0.80 4.68
C PHE A 89 -9.27 -0.75 4.61
N SER A 90 -8.66 -1.49 3.67
CA SER A 90 -7.28 -1.26 3.26
C SER A 90 -7.21 -0.82 1.82
N ALA A 91 -6.18 -0.07 1.43
CA ALA A 91 -6.08 0.46 0.06
C ALA A 91 -4.64 0.46 -0.48
N HIS A 92 -4.50 0.00 -1.73
CA HIS A 92 -3.32 0.25 -2.58
C HIS A 92 -3.65 1.16 -3.77
N GLY A 93 -4.93 1.45 -4.03
CA GLY A 93 -5.35 2.30 -5.13
C GLY A 93 -4.82 3.74 -5.06
N SER A 94 -5.01 4.44 -6.17
CA SER A 94 -4.79 5.88 -6.26
C SER A 94 -5.69 6.68 -5.29
N LEU A 95 -5.29 7.92 -5.01
CA LEU A 95 -6.07 8.83 -4.17
C LEU A 95 -7.52 8.99 -4.68
N ALA A 96 -7.71 9.08 -5.99
CA ALA A 96 -9.04 9.20 -6.61
C ALA A 96 -9.93 7.98 -6.33
N VAL A 97 -9.35 6.77 -6.36
CA VAL A 97 -10.08 5.53 -6.02
C VAL A 97 -10.45 5.52 -4.54
N ILE A 98 -9.51 5.90 -3.66
CA ILE A 98 -9.77 6.00 -2.21
C ILE A 98 -10.87 7.02 -1.92
N GLN A 99 -10.82 8.20 -2.54
CA GLN A 99 -11.85 9.23 -2.41
C GLN A 99 -13.21 8.72 -2.87
N ARG A 100 -13.29 8.07 -4.04
CA ARG A 100 -14.53 7.48 -4.54
C ARG A 100 -15.12 6.44 -3.56
N PHE A 101 -14.28 5.60 -2.95
CA PHE A 101 -14.73 4.65 -1.93
C PHE A 101 -15.24 5.36 -0.68
N LEU A 102 -14.49 6.35 -0.17
CA LEU A 102 -14.83 7.09 1.04
C LEU A 102 -16.03 8.01 0.87
N ASP A 103 -16.29 8.52 -0.33
CA ASP A 103 -17.48 9.32 -0.63
C ASP A 103 -18.76 8.49 -0.54
N ALA A 104 -18.68 7.20 -0.88
CA ALA A 104 -19.82 6.30 -0.81
C ALA A 104 -19.93 5.63 0.57
N TYR A 105 -18.84 5.08 1.10
CA TYR A 105 -18.85 4.19 2.27
C TYR A 105 -18.12 4.75 3.49
N GLY A 106 -17.55 5.96 3.42
CA GLY A 106 -16.71 6.52 4.48
C GLY A 106 -17.40 6.67 5.83
N GLU A 107 -18.72 6.89 5.86
CA GLU A 107 -19.50 6.97 7.11
C GLU A 107 -19.50 5.66 7.92
N TYR A 108 -19.27 4.52 7.26
CA TYR A 108 -19.24 3.20 7.89
C TYR A 108 -17.83 2.75 8.29
N MET A 109 -16.78 3.50 7.90
CA MET A 109 -15.39 3.11 8.10
C MET A 109 -14.83 3.70 9.39
N GLU A 110 -14.43 2.84 10.33
CA GLU A 110 -13.86 3.23 11.61
C GLU A 110 -12.33 3.43 11.56
N PHE A 111 -11.67 2.92 10.52
CA PHE A 111 -10.24 3.07 10.27
C PHE A 111 -9.91 2.76 8.81
N GLY A 112 -8.79 3.31 8.34
CA GLY A 112 -8.25 3.06 7.01
C GLY A 112 -6.81 2.55 7.08
N GLN A 113 -6.55 1.39 6.47
CA GLN A 113 -5.25 0.78 6.41
C GLN A 113 -4.52 1.17 5.12
N LEU A 114 -3.46 1.97 5.24
CA LEU A 114 -2.67 2.48 4.14
C LEU A 114 -1.27 1.87 4.12
N GLN A 115 -0.75 1.62 2.91
CA GLN A 115 0.68 1.46 2.72
C GLN A 115 1.37 2.79 3.00
N LEU A 116 2.15 2.83 4.07
CA LEU A 116 2.74 4.07 4.56
C LEU A 116 4.12 3.80 5.17
N ASN A 117 5.13 4.46 4.60
CA ASN A 117 6.51 4.50 5.10
C ASN A 117 7.18 5.75 4.53
N TYR A 118 8.39 6.08 5.01
CA TYR A 118 9.07 7.31 4.63
C TYR A 118 9.44 7.38 3.14
N LEU A 119 9.56 6.24 2.45
CA LEU A 119 9.84 6.18 1.03
C LEU A 119 8.57 6.39 0.20
N ASP A 120 7.52 5.63 0.52
CA ASP A 120 6.22 5.69 -0.15
C ASP A 120 5.45 6.97 0.16
N TRP A 121 5.89 7.72 1.19
CA TRP A 121 5.38 9.05 1.54
C TRP A 121 5.26 9.95 0.31
N ASP A 122 6.31 10.00 -0.51
CA ASP A 122 6.33 10.73 -1.78
C ASP A 122 6.25 9.76 -2.98
N PHE A 123 6.93 8.61 -2.93
CA PHE A 123 7.02 7.70 -4.09
C PHE A 123 5.67 7.09 -4.51
N GLN A 124 4.80 6.79 -3.56
CA GLN A 124 3.46 6.24 -3.79
C GLN A 124 2.34 7.24 -3.43
N GLY A 125 2.70 8.50 -3.22
CA GLY A 125 1.79 9.56 -2.82
C GLY A 125 1.07 9.28 -1.50
N ALA A 126 1.69 8.54 -0.58
CA ALA A 126 1.05 8.16 0.68
C ALA A 126 0.74 9.37 1.58
N ARG A 127 1.48 10.48 1.43
CA ARG A 127 1.17 11.77 2.08
C ARG A 127 -0.26 12.24 1.82
N ALA A 128 -0.63 12.36 0.55
CA ALA A 128 -1.95 12.86 0.16
C ALA A 128 -3.07 11.90 0.57
N LYS A 129 -2.79 10.58 0.58
CA LYS A 129 -3.73 9.56 1.10
C LYS A 129 -3.94 9.70 2.61
N ALA A 130 -2.88 9.93 3.38
CA ALA A 130 -2.96 10.16 4.82
C ALA A 130 -3.70 11.48 5.14
N GLU A 131 -3.42 12.55 4.41
CA GLU A 131 -4.12 13.84 4.53
C GLU A 131 -5.63 13.69 4.27
N GLU A 132 -6.02 12.88 3.28
CA GLU A 132 -7.44 12.61 2.99
C GLU A 132 -8.16 11.87 4.12
N LEU A 133 -7.53 10.86 4.74
CA LEU A 133 -8.11 10.16 5.88
C LEU A 133 -8.21 11.09 7.11
N ASN A 134 -7.19 11.90 7.36
CA ASN A 134 -7.19 12.90 8.42
C ASN A 134 -8.32 13.94 8.24
N ARG A 135 -8.53 14.45 7.02
CA ARG A 135 -9.61 15.38 6.70
C ARG A 135 -10.99 14.80 7.01
N ARG A 136 -11.15 13.48 6.89
CA ARG A 136 -12.38 12.75 7.22
C ARG A 136 -12.43 12.24 8.65
N HIS A 137 -11.41 12.52 9.47
CA HIS A 137 -11.28 12.02 10.84
C HIS A 137 -11.28 10.49 10.94
N ILE A 138 -10.72 9.81 9.92
CA ILE A 138 -10.58 8.36 9.90
C ILE A 138 -9.17 8.00 10.39
N PRO A 139 -9.04 7.25 11.51
CA PRO A 139 -7.76 6.76 12.00
C PRO A 139 -6.98 5.94 10.96
N ILE A 140 -5.68 6.17 10.89
CA ILE A 140 -4.79 5.51 9.94
C ILE A 140 -4.11 4.32 10.60
N TRP A 141 -4.27 3.16 9.97
CA TRP A 141 -3.49 1.96 10.26
C TRP A 141 -2.42 1.80 9.18
N VAL A 142 -1.19 1.53 9.58
CA VAL A 142 -0.07 1.42 8.65
C VAL A 142 0.18 -0.03 8.32
N MET A 143 0.18 -0.34 7.02
CA MET A 143 0.78 -1.55 6.47
C MET A 143 2.07 -1.21 5.73
N GLU A 144 2.93 -2.21 5.59
CA GLU A 144 4.26 -2.08 4.96
C GLU A 144 5.16 -0.95 5.52
N PRO A 145 5.28 -0.81 6.85
CA PRO A 145 6.11 0.24 7.46
C PRO A 145 7.60 0.12 7.08
N LEU A 146 8.05 -1.10 6.76
CA LEU A 146 9.41 -1.40 6.32
C LEU A 146 9.48 -1.93 4.88
N ARG A 147 8.37 -1.85 4.12
CA ARG A 147 8.26 -2.28 2.72
C ARG A 147 8.84 -3.67 2.46
N GLY A 148 8.28 -4.69 3.11
CA GLY A 148 8.75 -6.08 3.00
C GLY A 148 10.15 -6.33 3.59
N GLY A 149 10.66 -5.43 4.42
CA GLY A 149 11.99 -5.49 5.01
C GLY A 149 13.07 -4.77 4.18
N ARG A 150 12.73 -4.20 3.02
CA ARG A 150 13.67 -3.39 2.22
C ARG A 150 14.23 -2.21 3.00
N LEU A 151 13.40 -1.55 3.80
CA LEU A 151 13.79 -0.39 4.61
C LEU A 151 14.44 -0.78 5.95
N ALA A 152 14.56 -2.09 6.23
CA ALA A 152 15.32 -2.58 7.38
C ALA A 152 16.84 -2.63 7.09
N ARG A 153 17.25 -2.31 5.85
CA ARG A 153 18.64 -2.31 5.40
C ARG A 153 18.89 -1.08 4.52
N LEU A 154 19.90 -0.30 4.86
CA LEU A 154 20.36 0.85 4.08
C LEU A 154 21.78 0.60 3.59
N SER A 155 22.26 1.44 2.66
CA SER A 155 23.68 1.47 2.33
C SER A 155 24.49 1.89 3.56
N ASP A 156 25.77 1.51 3.65
CA ASP A 156 26.64 1.91 4.77
C ASP A 156 26.73 3.45 4.88
N GLY A 157 26.72 4.14 3.74
CA GLY A 157 26.74 5.60 3.68
C GLY A 157 25.46 6.24 4.24
N ASP A 158 24.30 5.76 3.82
CA ASP A 158 23.01 6.25 4.32
C ASP A 158 22.83 5.93 5.80
N ALA A 159 23.19 4.71 6.23
CA ALA A 159 23.13 4.29 7.61
C ALA A 159 24.04 5.16 8.50
N ALA A 160 25.28 5.42 8.07
CA ALA A 160 26.21 6.28 8.80
C ALA A 160 25.71 7.72 8.90
N ARG A 161 25.11 8.26 7.81
CA ARG A 161 24.53 9.60 7.80
C ARG A 161 23.38 9.74 8.81
N LEU A 162 22.48 8.76 8.87
CA LEU A 162 21.39 8.76 9.85
C LEU A 162 21.92 8.56 11.27
N ALA A 163 22.86 7.63 11.48
CA ALA A 163 23.48 7.39 12.78
C ALA A 163 24.20 8.64 13.34
N ALA A 164 24.72 9.52 12.50
CA ALA A 164 25.31 10.79 12.95
C ALA A 164 24.28 11.74 13.60
N LEU A 165 23.00 11.59 13.27
CA LEU A 165 21.89 12.40 13.84
C LEU A 165 21.24 11.72 15.04
N ARG A 166 21.08 10.39 15.01
CA ARG A 166 20.49 9.60 16.10
C ARG A 166 21.27 8.28 16.28
N PRO A 167 22.42 8.30 16.98
CA PRO A 167 23.36 7.16 17.05
C PRO A 167 22.78 5.92 17.72
N GLU A 168 21.80 6.09 18.60
CA GLU A 168 21.16 5.00 19.35
C GLU A 168 20.06 4.28 18.55
N GLU A 169 19.64 4.84 17.41
CA GLU A 169 18.48 4.34 16.68
C GLU A 169 18.87 3.28 15.64
N SER A 170 18.07 2.22 15.60
CA SER A 170 18.24 1.17 14.61
C SER A 170 17.70 1.60 13.25
N VAL A 171 18.19 1.01 12.16
CA VAL A 171 17.68 1.29 10.80
C VAL A 171 16.15 1.10 10.69
N PRO A 172 15.55 -0.01 11.17
CA PRO A 172 14.08 -0.13 11.23
C PRO A 172 13.42 0.94 12.11
N GLY A 173 14.06 1.29 13.23
CA GLY A 173 13.60 2.28 14.18
C GLY A 173 13.32 3.63 13.51
N TRP A 174 14.21 4.12 12.64
CA TRP A 174 14.00 5.34 11.85
C TRP A 174 12.66 5.36 11.10
N ALA A 175 12.26 4.24 10.51
CA ALA A 175 10.98 4.14 9.81
C ALA A 175 9.80 4.23 10.78
N PHE A 176 9.88 3.59 11.94
CA PHE A 176 8.84 3.66 12.97
C PHE A 176 8.76 5.04 13.62
N ARG A 177 9.89 5.70 13.89
CA ARG A 177 9.93 7.08 14.40
C ARG A 177 9.34 8.08 13.42
N PHE A 178 9.55 7.86 12.12
CA PHE A 178 8.86 8.63 11.09
C PHE A 178 7.34 8.48 11.22
N LEU A 179 6.85 7.24 11.36
CA LEU A 179 5.42 6.95 11.47
C LEU A 179 4.78 7.50 12.76
N GLN A 180 5.51 7.52 13.88
CA GLN A 180 5.07 8.18 15.12
C GLN A 180 4.78 9.68 14.89
N GLY A 181 5.50 10.32 13.97
CA GLY A 181 5.31 11.72 13.62
C GLY A 181 4.25 12.00 12.55
N VAL A 182 3.57 10.97 12.01
CA VAL A 182 2.53 11.18 10.99
C VAL A 182 1.16 11.38 11.64
N PRO A 183 0.50 12.54 11.45
CA PRO A 183 -0.83 12.78 12.01
C PRO A 183 -1.85 11.71 11.60
N GLY A 184 -2.66 11.28 12.55
CA GLY A 184 -3.72 10.28 12.35
C GLY A 184 -3.28 8.83 12.39
N VAL A 185 -1.98 8.54 12.39
CA VAL A 185 -1.49 7.17 12.60
C VAL A 185 -1.79 6.72 14.02
N THR A 186 -2.52 5.62 14.14
CA THR A 186 -2.94 5.03 15.42
C THR A 186 -2.48 3.58 15.59
N MET A 187 -2.12 2.91 14.49
CA MET A 187 -1.61 1.55 14.52
C MET A 187 -0.55 1.34 13.44
N VAL A 188 0.51 0.60 13.78
CA VAL A 188 1.56 0.21 12.83
C VAL A 188 1.71 -1.30 12.81
N LEU A 189 1.45 -1.92 11.65
CA LEU A 189 1.57 -3.37 11.47
C LEU A 189 2.95 -3.72 10.96
N SER A 190 3.80 -4.21 11.86
CA SER A 190 5.15 -4.66 11.54
C SER A 190 5.22 -6.18 11.39
N GLY A 191 5.69 -6.66 10.23
CA GLY A 191 5.98 -8.08 10.01
C GLY A 191 7.37 -8.44 10.54
N MET A 192 7.48 -9.55 11.27
CA MET A 192 8.72 -9.98 11.91
C MET A 192 8.91 -11.49 11.75
N SER A 193 10.15 -11.92 11.52
CA SER A 193 10.52 -13.33 11.35
C SER A 193 11.45 -13.86 12.44
N SER A 194 11.88 -13.01 13.39
CA SER A 194 12.70 -13.42 14.53
C SER A 194 12.28 -12.73 15.82
N LEU A 195 12.61 -13.34 16.96
CA LEU A 195 12.36 -12.77 18.29
C LEU A 195 13.19 -11.49 18.54
N GLU A 196 14.36 -11.39 17.91
CA GLU A 196 15.21 -10.20 17.96
C GLU A 196 14.53 -9.00 17.30
N GLN A 197 13.97 -9.18 16.10
CA GLN A 197 13.19 -8.14 15.43
C GLN A 197 11.97 -7.72 16.27
N LEU A 198 11.32 -8.68 16.93
CA LEU A 198 10.21 -8.38 17.83
C LEU A 198 10.65 -7.49 19.00
N ARG A 199 11.74 -7.84 19.68
CA ARG A 199 12.27 -7.04 20.78
C ARG A 199 12.66 -5.63 20.32
N ALA A 200 13.41 -5.52 19.23
CA ALA A 200 13.81 -4.21 18.70
C ALA A 200 12.61 -3.31 18.34
N ASN A 201 11.55 -3.89 17.77
CA ASN A 201 10.33 -3.16 17.47
C ASN A 201 9.62 -2.72 18.77
N LEU A 202 9.52 -3.60 19.77
CA LEU A 202 8.95 -3.26 21.07
C LEU A 202 9.71 -2.11 21.72
N ASP A 203 11.05 -2.21 21.82
CA ASP A 203 11.92 -1.18 22.40
C ASP A 203 11.73 0.19 21.71
N THR A 204 11.50 0.20 20.40
CA THR A 204 11.20 1.43 19.65
C THR A 204 9.87 2.04 20.09
N PHE A 205 8.82 1.21 20.22
CA PHE A 205 7.47 1.66 20.56
C PHE A 205 7.22 1.84 22.07
N GLU A 206 8.17 1.51 22.95
CA GLU A 206 8.12 1.86 24.37
C GLU A 206 8.16 3.38 24.61
N THR A 207 8.59 4.15 23.62
CA THR A 207 8.72 5.61 23.70
C THR A 207 8.06 6.29 22.52
N ASP A 208 7.38 7.41 22.76
CA ASP A 208 6.91 8.32 21.72
C ASP A 208 8.00 9.37 21.44
N ARG A 209 8.85 9.10 20.45
CA ARG A 209 10.01 9.94 20.10
C ARG A 209 10.06 10.16 18.59
N PRO A 210 9.08 10.89 18.01
CA PRO A 210 9.07 11.16 16.58
C PRO A 210 10.38 11.83 16.13
N LEU A 211 10.65 11.74 14.83
CA LEU A 211 11.79 12.43 14.24
C LEU A 211 11.62 13.94 14.37
N SER A 212 12.69 14.64 14.72
CA SER A 212 12.80 16.08 14.55
C SER A 212 12.77 16.46 13.06
N GLU A 213 12.53 17.73 12.75
CA GLU A 213 12.50 18.20 11.36
C GLU A 213 13.83 17.94 10.63
N ALA A 214 14.97 18.08 11.30
CA ALA A 214 16.28 17.81 10.70
C ALA A 214 16.48 16.31 10.39
N GLU A 215 16.10 15.44 11.33
CA GLU A 215 16.15 13.98 11.16
C GLU A 215 15.20 13.51 10.05
N LYS A 216 13.98 14.04 10.04
CA LYS A 216 12.98 13.75 9.01
C LYS A 216 13.46 14.20 7.62
N ALA A 217 14.03 15.40 7.51
CA ALA A 217 14.58 15.89 6.24
C ALA A 217 15.73 15.00 5.74
N ALA A 218 16.63 14.57 6.63
CA ALA A 218 17.71 13.65 6.27
C ALA A 218 17.19 12.29 5.81
N LEU A 219 16.19 11.72 6.51
CA LEU A 219 15.58 10.45 6.15
C LEU A 219 14.87 10.52 4.79
N LEU A 220 14.15 11.60 4.50
CA LEU A 220 13.48 11.80 3.21
C LEU A 220 14.49 11.99 2.06
N ASP A 221 15.63 12.64 2.32
CA ASP A 221 16.69 12.75 1.30
C ASP A 221 17.35 11.40 0.99
N VAL A 222 17.59 10.56 2.03
CA VAL A 222 18.01 9.16 1.83
C VAL A 222 16.99 8.42 0.95
N ALA A 223 15.70 8.54 1.26
CA ALA A 223 14.64 7.93 0.47
C ALA A 223 14.65 8.38 -0.99
N ALA A 224 14.81 9.70 -1.23
CA ALA A 224 14.92 10.26 -2.56
C ALA A 224 16.17 9.77 -3.31
N GLY A 225 17.28 9.53 -2.60
CA GLY A 225 18.50 8.91 -3.15
C GLY A 225 18.25 7.48 -3.61
N MET A 226 17.61 6.66 -2.74
CA MET A 226 17.28 5.27 -3.06
C MET A 226 16.46 5.15 -4.36
N VAL A 227 15.49 6.04 -4.56
CA VAL A 227 14.68 6.10 -5.79
C VAL A 227 15.54 6.49 -6.99
N ARG A 228 16.30 7.60 -6.89
CA ARG A 228 17.12 8.15 -7.99
C ARG A 228 18.10 7.13 -8.58
N GLU A 229 18.66 6.24 -7.76
CA GLU A 229 19.64 5.25 -8.20
C GLU A 229 19.03 4.05 -8.94
N GLN A 230 17.74 3.78 -8.75
CA GLN A 230 17.10 2.54 -9.19
C GLN A 230 15.96 2.74 -10.19
N VAL A 231 15.51 3.98 -10.42
CA VAL A 231 14.34 4.27 -11.26
C VAL A 231 14.67 5.17 -12.45
N LEU A 232 13.86 5.07 -13.50
CA LEU A 232 13.95 5.98 -14.65
C LEU A 232 13.54 7.39 -14.22
N PRO A 233 14.34 8.44 -14.53
CA PRO A 233 14.07 9.81 -14.11
C PRO A 233 12.98 10.48 -14.98
N CYS A 234 11.81 9.87 -15.09
CA CYS A 234 10.67 10.47 -15.79
C CYS A 234 10.11 11.65 -14.98
N THR A 235 10.02 12.82 -15.59
CA THR A 235 9.44 14.02 -14.97
C THR A 235 7.92 14.13 -15.12
N ALA A 236 7.28 13.13 -15.73
CA ALA A 236 5.85 13.11 -16.04
C ALA A 236 5.33 14.33 -16.83
N CYS A 237 6.17 15.00 -17.63
CA CYS A 237 5.79 16.16 -18.46
C CYS A 237 4.77 15.86 -19.59
N ARG A 238 4.49 14.58 -19.85
CA ARG A 238 3.53 14.06 -20.85
C ARG A 238 3.80 14.41 -22.32
N TYR A 239 4.92 15.05 -22.69
CA TYR A 239 5.27 15.34 -24.10
C TYR A 239 5.27 14.10 -25.00
N CYS A 240 5.56 12.93 -24.43
CA CYS A 240 5.57 11.66 -25.16
C CYS A 240 4.18 11.13 -25.53
N VAL A 241 3.11 11.55 -24.86
CA VAL A 241 1.78 10.93 -24.97
C VAL A 241 1.16 11.17 -26.35
N ASP A 242 1.19 12.41 -26.82
CA ASP A 242 0.60 12.78 -28.12
C ASP A 242 1.42 12.24 -29.31
N HIS A 243 2.70 11.94 -29.07
CA HIS A 243 3.62 11.35 -30.06
C HIS A 243 3.59 9.82 -30.06
N CYS A 244 2.79 9.18 -29.19
CA CYS A 244 2.61 7.74 -29.20
C CYS A 244 1.47 7.35 -30.14
N PRO A 245 1.72 6.63 -31.26
CA PRO A 245 0.65 6.20 -32.17
C PRO A 245 -0.32 5.19 -31.55
N ARG A 246 0.03 4.62 -30.38
CA ARG A 246 -0.83 3.73 -29.58
C ARG A 246 -1.57 4.47 -28.45
N HIS A 247 -1.29 5.77 -28.30
CA HIS A 247 -1.82 6.63 -27.25
C HIS A 247 -1.69 5.99 -25.86
N LEU A 248 -0.49 5.49 -25.55
CA LEU A 248 -0.17 4.93 -24.24
C LEU A 248 0.05 6.07 -23.24
N ASP A 249 -0.41 5.89 -21.99
CA ASP A 249 0.00 6.77 -20.89
C ASP A 249 1.43 6.43 -20.46
N ILE A 250 2.39 6.84 -21.28
CA ILE A 250 3.81 6.54 -21.09
C ILE A 250 4.29 6.99 -19.70
N PRO A 251 4.01 8.22 -19.21
CA PRO A 251 4.39 8.61 -17.85
C PRO A 251 3.84 7.68 -16.77
N GLY A 252 2.55 7.30 -16.86
CA GLY A 252 1.95 6.37 -15.92
C GLY A 252 2.61 4.98 -15.97
N LEU A 253 2.86 4.45 -17.17
CA LEU A 253 3.52 3.16 -17.35
C LEU A 253 4.98 3.16 -16.86
N LEU A 254 5.72 4.25 -17.06
CA LEU A 254 7.08 4.38 -16.52
C LEU A 254 7.09 4.50 -15.00
N ALA A 255 6.10 5.16 -14.40
CA ALA A 255 5.94 5.17 -12.94
C ALA A 255 5.68 3.75 -12.39
N LEU A 256 4.82 2.97 -13.05
CA LEU A 256 4.58 1.56 -12.70
C LEU A 256 5.82 0.68 -12.93
N TYR A 257 6.59 0.91 -14.00
CA TYR A 257 7.85 0.23 -14.25
C TYR A 257 8.88 0.50 -13.15
N ASN A 258 8.98 1.76 -12.72
CA ASN A 258 9.85 2.19 -11.65
C ASN A 258 9.45 1.55 -10.32
N GLU A 259 8.15 1.54 -10.00
CA GLU A 259 7.62 0.83 -8.84
C GLU A 259 7.99 -0.66 -8.87
N HIS A 260 7.76 -1.33 -10.00
CA HIS A 260 8.04 -2.76 -10.16
C HIS A 260 9.54 -3.09 -10.06
N THR A 261 10.38 -2.27 -10.69
CA THR A 261 11.85 -2.45 -10.66
C THR A 261 12.41 -2.18 -9.28
N PHE A 262 11.97 -1.11 -8.63
CA PHE A 262 12.43 -0.75 -7.28
C PHE A 262 12.03 -1.81 -6.24
N THR A 263 10.82 -2.36 -6.35
CA THR A 263 10.32 -3.40 -5.42
C THR A 263 10.86 -4.79 -5.71
N GLY A 264 11.59 -4.99 -6.82
CA GLY A 264 12.05 -6.32 -7.23
C GLY A 264 10.90 -7.27 -7.58
N GLY A 265 9.79 -6.74 -8.12
CA GLY A 265 8.63 -7.54 -8.48
C GLY A 265 7.44 -7.45 -7.53
N GLY A 266 7.29 -6.34 -6.80
CA GLY A 266 6.12 -6.09 -5.95
C GLY A 266 4.80 -6.10 -6.73
N PHE A 267 3.69 -6.32 -6.03
CA PHE A 267 2.39 -6.61 -6.64
C PHE A 267 1.60 -5.37 -7.10
N ILE A 268 1.90 -4.17 -6.60
CA ILE A 268 1.16 -2.94 -6.91
C ILE A 268 1.20 -2.63 -8.41
N ALA A 269 2.38 -2.62 -9.00
CA ALA A 269 2.56 -2.31 -10.42
C ALA A 269 1.86 -3.33 -11.35
N PRO A 270 2.03 -4.66 -11.16
CA PRO A 270 1.24 -5.66 -11.88
C PRO A 270 -0.27 -5.45 -11.75
N MET A 271 -0.78 -5.19 -10.53
CA MET A 271 -2.21 -4.97 -10.30
C MET A 271 -2.74 -3.74 -11.05
N ALA A 272 -1.99 -2.63 -11.02
CA ALA A 272 -2.35 -1.42 -11.74
C ALA A 272 -2.31 -1.61 -13.27
N VAL A 273 -1.34 -2.35 -13.79
CA VAL A 273 -1.27 -2.68 -15.23
C VAL A 273 -2.42 -3.59 -15.66
N GLU A 274 -2.77 -4.59 -14.85
CA GLU A 274 -3.90 -5.49 -15.13
C GLU A 274 -5.23 -4.73 -15.19
N ALA A 275 -5.37 -3.64 -14.42
CA ALA A 275 -6.54 -2.77 -14.45
C ALA A 275 -6.70 -1.96 -15.74
N LEU A 276 -5.66 -1.85 -16.57
CA LEU A 276 -5.70 -1.14 -17.85
C LEU A 276 -6.29 -2.03 -18.96
N PRO A 277 -6.96 -1.42 -19.97
CA PRO A 277 -7.30 -2.11 -21.22
C PRO A 277 -6.05 -2.71 -21.85
N GLU A 278 -6.18 -3.89 -22.47
CA GLU A 278 -5.04 -4.66 -23.00
C GLU A 278 -4.20 -3.84 -23.99
N GLU A 279 -4.85 -3.04 -24.84
CA GLU A 279 -4.24 -2.14 -25.80
C GLU A 279 -3.53 -0.92 -25.19
N LYS A 280 -3.65 -0.73 -23.87
CA LYS A 280 -3.02 0.33 -23.09
C LYS A 280 -1.92 -0.17 -22.14
N ARG A 281 -1.66 -1.48 -22.11
CA ARG A 281 -0.60 -2.09 -21.29
C ARG A 281 0.79 -1.91 -21.92
N PRO A 282 1.89 -2.15 -21.18
CA PRO A 282 3.26 -2.03 -21.71
C PRO A 282 3.50 -2.82 -23.00
N ALA A 283 2.93 -4.03 -23.12
CA ALA A 283 3.05 -4.91 -24.28
C ALA A 283 2.44 -4.33 -25.57
N ALA A 284 1.57 -3.32 -25.47
CA ALA A 284 1.01 -2.64 -26.65
C ALA A 284 2.01 -1.68 -27.32
N CYS A 285 3.17 -1.42 -26.70
CA CYS A 285 4.22 -0.60 -27.30
C CYS A 285 4.83 -1.30 -28.51
N ILE A 286 4.79 -0.64 -29.68
CA ILE A 286 5.31 -1.17 -30.95
C ILE A 286 6.79 -0.82 -31.20
N GLY A 287 7.47 -0.20 -30.22
CA GLY A 287 8.89 0.14 -30.34
C GLY A 287 9.23 1.21 -31.39
N CYS A 288 8.28 2.10 -31.78
CA CYS A 288 8.50 3.09 -32.83
C CYS A 288 9.45 4.25 -32.44
N ARG A 289 9.75 4.41 -31.15
CA ARG A 289 10.65 5.43 -30.58
C ARG A 289 10.27 6.90 -30.80
N SER A 290 9.08 7.20 -31.35
CA SER A 290 8.64 8.59 -31.56
C SER A 290 8.58 9.41 -30.26
N CYS A 291 8.15 8.79 -29.16
CA CYS A 291 8.15 9.40 -27.83
C CYS A 291 9.54 9.77 -27.30
N GLU A 292 10.59 9.06 -27.73
CA GLU A 292 11.97 9.29 -27.25
C GLU A 292 12.54 10.56 -27.86
N ALA A 293 12.16 10.90 -29.10
CA ALA A 293 12.60 12.12 -29.79
C ALA A 293 12.14 13.42 -29.10
N VAL A 294 11.05 13.35 -28.34
CA VAL A 294 10.48 14.48 -27.59
C VAL A 294 10.72 14.39 -26.08
N CYS A 295 11.46 13.37 -25.62
CA CYS A 295 11.73 13.18 -24.20
C CYS A 295 12.89 14.09 -23.75
N PRO A 296 12.68 15.09 -22.86
CA PRO A 296 13.75 15.99 -22.42
C PRO A 296 14.80 15.26 -21.58
N GLN A 297 14.45 14.10 -21.02
CA GLN A 297 15.35 13.24 -20.23
C GLN A 297 16.04 12.17 -21.09
N GLN A 298 15.79 12.16 -22.41
CA GLN A 298 16.36 11.23 -23.38
C GLN A 298 16.22 9.74 -22.98
N LEU A 299 15.11 9.41 -22.31
CA LEU A 299 14.84 8.05 -21.84
C LEU A 299 14.66 7.09 -23.02
N LYS A 300 15.16 5.86 -22.86
CA LYS A 300 14.88 4.72 -23.76
C LYS A 300 13.50 4.13 -23.45
N ILE A 301 12.45 4.91 -23.71
CA ILE A 301 11.07 4.60 -23.34
C ILE A 301 10.62 3.26 -23.94
N SER A 302 10.94 3.01 -25.21
CA SER A 302 10.55 1.76 -25.88
C SER A 302 11.16 0.53 -25.23
N GLU A 303 12.43 0.63 -24.84
CA GLU A 303 13.17 -0.45 -24.17
C GLU A 303 12.64 -0.68 -22.75
N ALA A 304 12.36 0.39 -22.01
CA ALA A 304 11.75 0.31 -20.69
C ALA A 304 10.37 -0.38 -20.72
N LEU A 305 9.51 -0.05 -21.68
CA LEU A 305 8.19 -0.69 -21.81
C LEU A 305 8.30 -2.15 -22.27
N ALA A 306 9.25 -2.48 -23.14
CA ALA A 306 9.51 -3.85 -23.56
C ALA A 306 10.06 -4.71 -22.40
N ASP A 307 10.97 -4.15 -21.59
CA ASP A 307 11.45 -4.79 -20.37
C ASP A 307 10.31 -4.95 -19.36
N PHE A 308 9.47 -3.94 -19.20
CA PHE A 308 8.33 -4.02 -18.28
C PHE A 308 7.36 -5.12 -18.68
N ALA A 309 6.99 -5.20 -19.96
CA ALA A 309 6.14 -6.27 -20.47
C ALA A 309 6.72 -7.64 -20.13
N ARG A 310 8.02 -7.84 -20.41
CA ARG A 310 8.72 -9.11 -20.13
C ARG A 310 8.72 -9.48 -18.64
N LYS A 311 8.87 -8.50 -17.75
CA LYS A 311 8.84 -8.71 -16.29
C LYS A 311 7.46 -9.10 -15.77
N LEU A 312 6.39 -8.68 -16.45
CA LEU A 312 5.00 -8.97 -16.06
C LEU A 312 4.51 -10.35 -16.52
N GLY A 313 5.23 -11.01 -17.44
CA GLY A 313 4.85 -12.30 -18.04
C GLY A 313 4.07 -12.14 -19.33
#